data_AF-A0A1F8SS86-F1
#
_entry.id   AF-A0A1F8SS86-F1
#
_cell.length_a   1.000
_cell.length_b   1.000
_cell.length_c   1.000
_cell.angle_alpha   90.00
_cell.angle_beta   90.00
_cell.angle_gamma   90.00
#
_symmetry.space_group_name_H-M   'P 1'
#
loop_
_entity.id
_entity.type
_entity.pdbx_description
1 polymer ?
#
loop_
_entity_poly.entity_id
_entity_poly.type
_entity_poly.pdbx_seq_one_letter_code
_entity_poly.pdbx_strand_id
1 'polypeptide(L)'
;MAPLDLFTTRVLREGVQPQTYLEDPCKYLEMRWSDERSTPGTVVVPIMFHSIVQNGTKVTDPKDISADQFISFVNYARSLGFETITSKEFLEFMTKNASIPPRSMMIIVDDRRPGLIREWLVPVVEENDWTVTSAYIADPDSLKWAWDLMDQLFLSGRMEVQSHGYTGQLYIVPETPVEQIQNEIWNSTAVLEEHFGTRPIAFIWPGGNFTPLSAQIAREGGYELGFSAYSRGPLLFNWVPLGEEERAVKDPLMVLPRAWSSAVNVNLDEAVKISELAAVFAEQNFQNEADWYRTYCGGEISYNR
;
A
#
# COMPACT_ATOMS: atom_id res chain seq x y z
N MET A 1 -8.74 4.69 30.22
CA MET A 1 -7.47 5.42 30.02
C MET A 1 -7.79 6.73 29.31
N ALA A 2 -7.03 7.80 29.56
CA ALA A 2 -7.19 9.04 28.79
C ALA A 2 -6.80 8.76 27.33
N PRO A 3 -7.51 9.32 26.33
CA PRO A 3 -7.13 9.15 24.93
C PRO A 3 -5.77 9.81 24.64
N LEU A 4 -4.99 9.20 23.74
CA LEU A 4 -3.78 9.83 23.21
C LEU A 4 -4.16 10.90 22.19
N ASP A 5 -3.39 11.98 22.16
CA ASP A 5 -3.49 12.97 21.09
C ASP A 5 -2.99 12.35 19.77
N LEU A 6 -3.83 12.40 18.74
CA LEU A 6 -3.54 11.81 17.44
C LEU A 6 -3.12 12.89 16.45
N PHE A 7 -2.10 12.60 15.65
CA PHE A 7 -1.69 13.45 14.55
C PHE A 7 -2.85 13.63 13.55
N THR A 8 -3.17 14.88 13.25
CA THR A 8 -4.12 15.26 12.19
C THR A 8 -3.51 16.37 11.35
N THR A 9 -4.00 16.52 10.12
CA THR A 9 -3.48 17.52 9.20
C THR A 9 -4.56 18.07 8.30
N ARG A 10 -4.44 19.35 7.93
CA ARG A 10 -5.30 20.02 6.94
C ARG A 10 -4.84 19.80 5.50
N VAL A 11 -3.77 19.03 5.30
CA VAL A 11 -3.28 18.65 3.97
C VAL A 11 -4.21 17.61 3.32
N LEU A 12 -4.82 16.74 4.13
CA LEU A 12 -5.80 15.77 3.66
C LEU A 12 -7.02 16.48 3.06
N ARG A 13 -7.62 15.85 2.05
CA ARG A 13 -8.86 16.31 1.43
C ARG A 13 -10.02 16.29 2.42
N GLU A 14 -11.02 17.13 2.18
CA GLU A 14 -12.24 17.16 2.97
C GLU A 14 -12.91 15.77 3.02
N GLY A 15 -13.44 15.39 4.18
CA GLY A 15 -14.07 14.08 4.41
C GLY A 15 -13.11 12.91 4.65
N VAL A 16 -11.81 13.10 4.41
CA VAL A 16 -10.77 12.12 4.71
C VAL A 16 -10.28 12.29 6.14
N GLN A 17 -10.30 11.20 6.90
CA GLN A 17 -9.90 11.19 8.31
C GLN A 17 -8.96 10.03 8.59
N PRO A 18 -7.86 10.26 9.32
CA PRO A 18 -6.98 9.17 9.70
C PRO A 18 -7.65 8.22 10.68
N GLN A 19 -7.42 6.92 10.49
CA GLN A 19 -7.88 5.85 11.37
C GLN A 19 -6.67 5.09 11.91
N THR A 20 -6.71 4.84 13.23
CA THR A 20 -5.80 3.92 13.90
C THR A 20 -6.38 2.51 13.86
N TYR A 21 -5.52 1.50 13.96
CA TYR A 21 -5.94 0.09 13.91
C TYR A 21 -5.27 -0.78 15.00
N LEU A 22 -4.35 -0.23 15.80
CA LEU A 22 -3.85 -0.88 17.00
C LEU A 22 -4.74 -0.57 18.19
N GLU A 23 -5.24 -1.63 18.85
CA GLU A 23 -6.13 -1.51 20.01
C GLU A 23 -5.40 -1.21 21.32
N ASP A 24 -4.10 -1.57 21.41
CA ASP A 24 -3.28 -1.42 22.61
C ASP A 24 -2.36 -0.20 22.49
N PRO A 25 -2.68 0.92 23.18
CA PRO A 25 -1.89 2.14 23.10
C PRO A 25 -0.49 1.96 23.73
N CYS A 26 -0.32 1.06 24.70
CA CYS A 26 0.99 0.80 25.29
C CYS A 26 1.92 0.16 24.26
N LYS A 27 1.44 -0.89 23.56
CA LYS A 27 2.22 -1.50 22.46
C LYS A 27 2.51 -0.53 21.32
N TYR A 28 1.53 0.31 20.97
CA TYR A 28 1.73 1.35 19.96
C TYR A 28 2.87 2.30 20.35
N LEU A 29 2.86 2.85 21.56
CA LEU A 29 3.89 3.79 22.02
C LEU A 29 5.26 3.11 22.17
N GLU A 30 5.30 1.87 22.66
CA GLU A 30 6.55 1.09 22.73
C GLU A 30 7.17 0.90 21.34
N MET A 31 6.38 0.54 20.34
CA MET A 31 6.87 0.38 18.96
C MET A 31 7.21 1.71 18.30
N ARG A 32 6.46 2.78 18.58
CA ARG A 32 6.68 4.10 18.00
C ARG A 32 8.00 4.72 18.44
N TRP A 33 8.38 4.51 19.70
CA TRP A 33 9.55 5.14 20.34
C TRP A 33 10.75 4.19 20.53
N SER A 34 10.70 3.01 19.94
CA SER A 34 11.83 2.08 19.98
C SER A 34 12.91 2.47 18.98
N ASP A 35 14.17 2.46 19.44
CA ASP A 35 15.35 2.74 18.61
C ASP A 35 15.62 1.69 17.52
N GLU A 36 14.93 0.55 17.52
CA GLU A 36 15.03 -0.50 16.49
C GLU A 36 13.92 -0.41 15.43
N ARG A 37 13.06 0.62 15.52
CA ARG A 37 11.86 0.78 14.69
C ARG A 37 11.97 1.99 13.77
N SER A 38 11.00 2.10 12.86
CA SER A 38 10.85 3.26 11.97
C SER A 38 10.63 4.54 12.78
N THR A 39 11.29 5.63 12.36
CA THR A 39 11.13 6.95 12.98
C THR A 39 9.72 7.49 12.81
N PRO A 40 9.21 8.30 13.77
CA PRO A 40 8.04 9.12 13.51
C PRO A 40 8.20 9.96 12.25
N GLY A 41 7.16 9.97 11.41
CA GLY A 41 7.20 10.62 10.09
C GLY A 41 7.63 9.70 8.94
N THR A 42 8.08 8.47 9.20
CA THR A 42 8.25 7.46 8.14
C THR A 42 6.92 7.28 7.40
N VAL A 43 6.99 7.38 6.07
CA VAL A 43 5.82 7.48 5.19
C VAL A 43 5.90 6.46 4.07
N VAL A 44 4.76 5.89 3.69
CA VAL A 44 4.62 4.97 2.56
C VAL A 44 3.59 5.51 1.56
N VAL A 45 3.93 5.50 0.28
CA VAL A 45 3.02 5.84 -0.82
C VAL A 45 2.83 4.64 -1.75
N PRO A 46 1.72 3.89 -1.63
CA PRO A 46 1.35 2.91 -2.64
C PRO A 46 0.88 3.62 -3.92
N ILE A 47 1.39 3.21 -5.09
CA ILE A 47 1.12 3.85 -6.38
C ILE A 47 0.59 2.78 -7.33
N MET A 48 -0.55 3.04 -7.99
CA MET A 48 -1.13 2.13 -8.97
C MET A 48 -0.79 2.55 -10.41
N PHE A 49 -0.28 1.59 -11.18
CA PHE A 49 -0.01 1.70 -12.61
C PHE A 49 -0.88 0.71 -13.38
N HIS A 50 -1.45 1.15 -14.50
CA HIS A 50 -2.26 0.29 -15.39
C HIS A 50 -1.64 0.18 -16.78
N SER A 51 -1.14 1.30 -17.30
CA SER A 51 -0.66 1.40 -18.68
C SER A 51 0.32 2.57 -18.84
N ILE A 52 1.38 2.33 -19.62
CA ILE A 52 2.36 3.34 -20.01
C ILE A 52 2.39 3.35 -21.54
N VAL A 53 1.93 4.44 -22.13
CA VAL A 53 1.87 4.60 -23.59
C VAL A 53 3.17 5.19 -24.12
N GLN A 54 3.59 4.69 -25.27
CA GLN A 54 4.78 5.17 -25.98
C GLN A 54 4.66 6.65 -26.37
N ASN A 55 5.80 7.35 -26.43
CA ASN A 55 5.84 8.77 -26.77
C ASN A 55 5.18 9.04 -28.13
N GLY A 56 4.38 10.11 -28.18
CA GLY A 56 3.57 10.46 -29.35
C GLY A 56 2.21 9.75 -29.44
N THR A 57 1.92 8.77 -28.57
CA THR A 57 0.57 8.21 -28.42
C THR A 57 -0.32 9.17 -27.65
N LYS A 58 -1.52 9.45 -28.16
CA LYS A 58 -2.48 10.27 -27.43
C LYS A 58 -3.05 9.48 -26.25
N VAL A 59 -2.84 9.98 -25.04
CA VAL A 59 -3.50 9.48 -23.82
C VAL A 59 -5.00 9.78 -23.92
N THR A 60 -5.82 8.72 -23.89
CA THR A 60 -7.29 8.83 -23.96
C THR A 60 -8.00 8.19 -22.78
N ASP A 61 -7.37 7.22 -22.11
CA ASP A 61 -7.86 6.64 -20.86
C ASP A 61 -7.20 7.38 -19.67
N PRO A 62 -7.95 7.82 -18.65
CA PRO A 62 -7.37 8.46 -17.45
C PRO A 62 -6.42 7.55 -16.66
N LYS A 63 -6.39 6.24 -16.93
CA LYS A 63 -5.47 5.26 -16.34
C LYS A 63 -4.13 5.15 -17.07
N ASP A 64 -4.05 5.69 -18.30
CA ASP A 64 -2.83 5.71 -19.08
C ASP A 64 -1.94 6.89 -18.65
N ILE A 65 -0.64 6.65 -18.56
CA ILE A 65 0.37 7.71 -18.51
C ILE A 65 1.31 7.59 -19.72
N SER A 66 1.93 8.68 -20.12
CA SER A 66 2.99 8.65 -21.14
C SER A 66 4.32 8.16 -20.57
N ALA A 67 5.20 7.67 -21.44
CA ALA A 67 6.58 7.35 -21.09
C ALA A 67 7.32 8.53 -20.44
N ASP A 68 7.14 9.75 -20.94
CA ASP A 68 7.73 10.95 -20.36
C ASP A 68 7.23 11.21 -18.92
N GLN A 69 5.94 10.97 -18.65
CA GLN A 69 5.40 11.05 -17.29
C GLN A 69 5.99 9.97 -16.38
N PHE A 70 6.17 8.75 -16.87
CA PHE A 70 6.79 7.67 -16.11
C PHE A 70 8.26 7.98 -15.77
N ILE A 71 9.06 8.43 -16.74
CA ILE A 71 10.46 8.82 -16.51
C ILE A 71 10.55 10.01 -15.55
N SER A 72 9.65 10.99 -15.69
CA SER A 72 9.55 12.13 -14.78
C SER A 72 9.26 11.66 -13.35
N PHE A 73 8.32 10.73 -13.17
CA PHE A 73 8.02 10.11 -11.88
C PHE A 73 9.26 9.46 -11.26
N VAL A 74 9.97 8.61 -12.00
CA VAL A 74 11.15 7.89 -11.48
C VAL A 74 12.22 8.88 -11.00
N ASN A 75 12.55 9.87 -11.83
CA ASN A 75 13.53 10.90 -11.47
C ASN A 75 13.09 11.73 -10.27
N TYR A 76 11.79 12.06 -10.20
CA TYR A 76 11.26 12.89 -9.13
C TYR A 76 11.22 12.15 -7.79
N ALA A 77 10.75 10.89 -7.79
CA ALA A 77 10.78 10.02 -6.62
C ALA A 77 12.20 9.88 -6.05
N ARG A 78 13.20 9.65 -6.91
CA ARG A 78 14.62 9.61 -6.50
C ARG A 78 15.08 10.94 -5.92
N SER A 79 14.73 12.07 -6.54
CA SER A 79 15.13 13.40 -6.06
C SER A 79 14.57 13.74 -4.67
N LEU A 80 13.41 13.18 -4.34
CA LEU A 80 12.77 13.28 -3.04
C LEU A 80 13.28 12.22 -2.05
N GLY A 81 14.13 11.29 -2.47
CA GLY A 81 14.67 10.21 -1.65
C GLY A 81 13.68 9.06 -1.38
N PHE A 82 12.74 8.82 -2.29
CA PHE A 82 11.85 7.66 -2.19
C PHE A 82 12.54 6.37 -2.63
N GLU A 83 12.29 5.30 -1.87
CA GLU A 83 12.71 3.93 -2.17
C GLU A 83 11.50 3.00 -2.16
N THR A 84 11.54 1.92 -2.93
CA THR A 84 10.47 0.92 -2.93
C THR A 84 10.60 -0.05 -1.78
N ILE A 85 9.47 -0.48 -1.23
CA ILE A 85 9.39 -1.59 -0.28
C ILE A 85 8.44 -2.68 -0.78
N THR A 86 8.65 -3.90 -0.32
CA THR A 86 7.78 -5.05 -0.60
C THR A 86 6.51 -5.03 0.25
N SER A 87 5.47 -5.78 -0.15
CA SER A 87 4.24 -5.93 0.66
C SER A 87 4.52 -6.52 2.04
N LYS A 88 5.55 -7.36 2.17
CA LYS A 88 5.98 -7.92 3.46
C LYS A 88 6.60 -6.86 4.36
N GLU A 89 7.55 -6.08 3.85
CA GLU A 89 8.15 -4.96 4.60
C GLU A 89 7.09 -3.94 4.99
N PHE A 90 6.16 -3.65 4.08
CA PHE A 90 5.03 -2.77 4.35
C PHE A 90 4.10 -3.34 5.43
N LEU A 91 3.74 -4.63 5.40
CA LEU A 91 2.95 -5.28 6.46
C LEU A 91 3.67 -5.21 7.82
N GLU A 92 4.97 -5.49 7.83
CA GLU A 92 5.80 -5.44 9.05
C GLU A 92 5.95 -4.01 9.58
N PHE A 93 6.04 -3.01 8.71
CA PHE A 93 5.95 -1.61 9.09
C PHE A 93 4.59 -1.30 9.71
N MET A 94 3.50 -1.61 9.03
CA MET A 94 2.16 -1.26 9.51
C MET A 94 1.80 -1.97 10.83
N THR A 95 2.23 -3.22 11.03
CA THR A 95 1.83 -4.00 12.22
C THR A 95 2.83 -3.95 13.37
N LYS A 96 4.11 -3.74 13.08
CA LYS A 96 5.20 -3.83 14.06
C LYS A 96 6.13 -2.62 14.06
N ASN A 97 5.81 -1.57 13.30
CA ASN A 97 6.69 -0.42 13.05
C ASN A 97 8.10 -0.83 12.60
N ALA A 98 8.24 -1.95 11.87
CA ALA A 98 9.54 -2.40 11.39
C ALA A 98 10.27 -1.28 10.63
N SER A 99 11.59 -1.22 10.75
CA SER A 99 12.40 -0.20 10.09
C SER A 99 12.32 -0.35 8.57
N ILE A 100 11.90 0.71 7.89
CA ILE A 100 11.89 0.88 6.43
C ILE A 100 12.49 2.25 6.07
N PRO A 101 12.86 2.51 4.80
CA PRO A 101 13.31 3.83 4.37
C PRO A 101 12.30 4.93 4.77
N PRO A 102 12.74 6.09 5.29
CA PRO A 102 11.82 7.13 5.80
C PRO A 102 10.80 7.62 4.78
N ARG A 103 11.16 7.60 3.50
CA ARG A 103 10.27 7.89 2.37
C ARG A 103 10.19 6.63 1.51
N SER A 104 9.16 5.85 1.76
CA SER A 104 8.93 4.59 1.07
C SER A 104 7.78 4.72 0.08
N MET A 105 7.81 3.91 -0.97
CA MET A 105 6.72 3.76 -1.91
C MET A 105 6.51 2.29 -2.29
N MET A 106 5.35 1.96 -2.83
CA MET A 106 5.11 0.68 -3.49
C MET A 106 4.70 0.97 -4.92
N ILE A 107 5.39 0.36 -5.87
CA ILE A 107 4.98 0.41 -7.28
C ILE A 107 4.11 -0.81 -7.54
N ILE A 108 2.79 -0.60 -7.59
CA ILE A 108 1.80 -1.65 -7.81
C ILE A 108 1.33 -1.58 -9.26
N VAL A 109 1.56 -2.64 -10.02
CA VAL A 109 1.05 -2.77 -11.39
C VAL A 109 -0.21 -3.62 -11.34
N ASP A 110 -1.34 -2.98 -11.63
CA ASP A 110 -2.66 -3.62 -11.68
C ASP A 110 -2.84 -4.40 -12.98
N ASP A 111 -3.80 -5.32 -12.94
CA ASP A 111 -4.11 -6.27 -13.99
C ASP A 111 -2.98 -7.27 -14.32
N ARG A 112 -3.24 -8.12 -15.31
CA ARG A 112 -2.27 -9.03 -15.91
C ARG A 112 -1.38 -8.30 -16.94
N ARG A 113 -0.41 -7.51 -16.48
CA ARG A 113 0.43 -6.64 -17.35
C ARG A 113 1.94 -6.97 -17.35
N PRO A 114 2.36 -8.24 -17.57
CA PRO A 114 3.79 -8.59 -17.55
C PRO A 114 4.60 -7.89 -18.65
N GLY A 115 3.98 -7.56 -19.80
CA GLY A 115 4.61 -6.77 -20.86
C GLY A 115 5.01 -5.35 -20.41
N LEU A 116 4.12 -4.68 -19.67
CA LEU A 116 4.39 -3.35 -19.11
C LEU A 116 5.53 -3.41 -18.10
N ILE A 117 5.52 -4.43 -17.23
CA ILE A 117 6.57 -4.63 -16.24
C ILE A 117 7.92 -4.81 -16.94
N ARG A 118 8.00 -5.73 -17.93
CA ARG A 118 9.23 -5.98 -18.68
C ARG A 118 9.75 -4.72 -19.38
N GLU A 119 8.87 -3.99 -20.05
CA GLU A 119 9.27 -2.88 -20.90
C GLU A 119 9.69 -1.63 -20.10
N TRP A 120 8.93 -1.30 -19.06
CA TRP A 120 9.09 -0.03 -18.36
C TRP A 120 9.69 -0.16 -16.97
N LEU A 121 9.37 -1.23 -16.24
CA LEU A 121 9.71 -1.33 -14.83
C LEU A 121 11.03 -2.06 -14.62
N VAL A 122 11.32 -3.13 -15.38
CA VAL A 122 12.58 -3.89 -15.27
C VAL A 122 13.82 -2.99 -15.33
N PRO A 123 13.97 -2.08 -16.33
CA PRO A 123 15.13 -1.19 -16.38
C PRO A 123 15.26 -0.29 -15.14
N VAL A 124 14.11 0.18 -14.63
CA VAL A 124 14.06 1.08 -13.47
C VAL A 124 14.39 0.35 -12.17
N VAL A 125 13.82 -0.83 -11.96
CA VAL A 125 14.06 -1.60 -10.72
C VAL A 125 15.50 -2.11 -10.63
N GLU A 126 16.12 -2.42 -11.76
CA GLU A 126 17.54 -2.79 -11.83
C GLU A 126 18.47 -1.60 -11.55
N GLU A 127 18.22 -0.43 -12.16
CA GLU A 127 19.07 0.76 -12.00
C GLU A 127 19.03 1.30 -10.55
N ASN A 128 17.87 1.21 -9.89
CA ASN A 128 17.63 1.88 -8.61
C ASN A 128 17.64 0.94 -7.40
N ASP A 129 17.90 -0.35 -7.63
CA ASP A 129 17.71 -1.41 -6.64
C ASP A 129 16.31 -1.42 -6.02
N TRP A 130 15.31 -1.16 -6.86
CA TRP A 130 13.90 -1.12 -6.45
C TRP A 130 13.22 -2.48 -6.66
N THR A 131 11.97 -2.56 -6.22
CA THR A 131 11.06 -3.68 -6.37
C THR A 131 9.74 -3.23 -7.00
N VAL A 132 9.03 -4.19 -7.62
CA VAL A 132 7.69 -3.97 -8.18
C VAL A 132 6.73 -5.02 -7.64
N THR A 133 5.53 -4.59 -7.26
CA THR A 133 4.43 -5.45 -6.82
C THR A 133 3.48 -5.66 -8.01
N SER A 134 3.37 -6.88 -8.51
CA SER A 134 2.35 -7.21 -9.50
C SER A 134 1.06 -7.59 -8.78
N ALA A 135 0.00 -6.79 -8.96
CA ALA A 135 -1.36 -7.18 -8.60
C ALA A 135 -1.93 -8.03 -9.74
N TYR A 136 -1.70 -9.35 -9.67
CA TYR A 136 -1.88 -10.25 -10.80
C TYR A 136 -3.25 -10.94 -10.75
N ILE A 137 -3.94 -10.95 -11.89
CA ILE A 137 -5.18 -11.70 -12.06
C ILE A 137 -4.82 -13.18 -12.18
N ALA A 138 -5.49 -14.03 -11.41
CA ALA A 138 -5.09 -15.44 -11.24
C ALA A 138 -5.80 -16.43 -12.18
N ASP A 139 -6.68 -15.98 -13.08
CA ASP A 139 -7.38 -16.83 -14.05
C ASP A 139 -6.39 -17.73 -14.85
N PRO A 140 -6.38 -19.05 -14.62
CA PRO A 140 -5.43 -19.97 -15.25
C PRO A 140 -5.72 -20.17 -16.74
N ASP A 141 -6.95 -19.93 -17.18
CA ASP A 141 -7.37 -20.10 -18.58
C ASP A 141 -6.98 -18.90 -19.46
N SER A 142 -6.24 -17.95 -18.90
CA SER A 142 -5.75 -16.81 -19.65
C SER A 142 -4.56 -17.15 -20.57
N LEU A 143 -4.05 -16.10 -21.22
CA LEU A 143 -3.03 -16.22 -22.26
C LEU A 143 -1.74 -16.81 -21.70
N LYS A 144 -1.39 -18.03 -22.12
CA LYS A 144 -0.16 -18.75 -21.70
C LYS A 144 1.10 -17.90 -21.75
N TRP A 145 1.26 -17.05 -22.77
CA TRP A 145 2.43 -16.18 -22.89
C TRP A 145 2.58 -15.19 -21.72
N ALA A 146 1.47 -14.75 -21.12
CA ALA A 146 1.49 -13.82 -20.01
C ALA A 146 2.00 -14.50 -18.75
N TRP A 147 1.52 -15.72 -18.47
CA TRP A 147 2.05 -16.59 -17.40
C TRP A 147 3.53 -16.90 -17.62
N ASP A 148 3.91 -17.39 -18.80
CA ASP A 148 5.31 -17.71 -19.12
C ASP A 148 6.24 -16.49 -18.92
N LEU A 149 5.80 -15.29 -19.30
CA LEU A 149 6.57 -14.07 -19.10
C LEU A 149 6.61 -13.67 -17.63
N MET A 150 5.50 -13.79 -16.90
CA MET A 150 5.45 -13.44 -15.49
C MET A 150 6.34 -14.37 -14.65
N ASP A 151 6.39 -15.66 -14.96
CA ASP A 151 7.28 -16.63 -14.31
C ASP A 151 8.76 -16.24 -14.53
N GLN A 152 9.14 -15.87 -15.76
CA GLN A 152 10.49 -15.38 -16.07
C GLN A 152 10.85 -14.11 -15.31
N LEU A 153 9.91 -13.18 -15.26
CA LEU A 153 10.04 -11.91 -14.55
C LEU A 153 10.20 -12.14 -13.05
N PHE A 154 9.42 -13.04 -12.44
CA PHE A 154 9.48 -13.37 -11.02
C PHE A 154 10.86 -13.92 -10.60
N LEU A 155 11.47 -14.76 -11.45
CA LEU A 155 12.81 -15.31 -11.21
C LEU A 155 13.93 -14.26 -11.14
N SER A 156 13.69 -13.01 -11.57
CA SER A 156 14.66 -11.91 -11.42
C SER A 156 14.92 -11.54 -9.96
N GLY A 157 14.02 -11.88 -9.04
CA GLY A 157 14.10 -11.52 -7.62
C GLY A 157 13.77 -10.05 -7.31
N ARG A 158 13.39 -9.24 -8.30
CA ARG A 158 13.03 -7.82 -8.15
C ARG A 158 11.53 -7.54 -8.15
N MET A 159 10.71 -8.59 -8.06
CA MET A 159 9.26 -8.43 -7.97
C MET A 159 8.64 -9.41 -7.00
N GLU A 160 7.44 -9.04 -6.58
CA GLU A 160 6.52 -9.87 -5.86
C GLU A 160 5.19 -9.95 -6.60
N VAL A 161 4.43 -11.00 -6.32
CA VAL A 161 3.10 -11.19 -6.88
C VAL A 161 2.08 -11.20 -5.74
N GLN A 162 1.09 -10.31 -5.85
CA GLN A 162 -0.05 -10.21 -4.96
C GLN A 162 -1.34 -10.41 -5.78
N SER A 163 -2.47 -10.62 -5.09
CA SER A 163 -3.70 -10.99 -5.78
C SER A 163 -4.46 -9.77 -6.30
N HIS A 164 -4.91 -9.84 -7.55
CA HIS A 164 -5.93 -8.96 -8.11
C HIS A 164 -7.21 -9.73 -8.47
N GLY A 165 -7.52 -10.73 -7.66
CA GLY A 165 -8.69 -11.59 -7.86
C GLY A 165 -8.44 -12.75 -8.83
N TYR A 166 -9.39 -13.69 -8.83
CA TYR A 166 -9.36 -14.84 -9.71
C TYR A 166 -9.65 -14.41 -11.15
N THR A 167 -10.78 -13.76 -11.40
CA THR A 167 -11.13 -13.27 -12.75
C THR A 167 -10.62 -11.86 -13.02
N GLY A 168 -10.42 -11.05 -11.96
CA GLY A 168 -10.07 -9.63 -12.02
C GLY A 168 -11.20 -8.73 -12.52
N GLN A 169 -12.40 -9.27 -12.76
CA GLN A 169 -13.51 -8.56 -13.39
C GLN A 169 -14.67 -8.30 -12.44
N LEU A 170 -14.67 -8.92 -11.26
CA LEU A 170 -15.76 -8.79 -10.30
C LEU A 170 -15.62 -7.50 -9.50
N TYR A 171 -16.42 -6.48 -9.84
CA TYR A 171 -16.62 -5.33 -8.97
C TYR A 171 -17.57 -5.71 -7.83
N ILE A 172 -17.01 -5.83 -6.63
CA ILE A 172 -17.75 -6.31 -5.46
C ILE A 172 -18.62 -5.18 -4.90
N VAL A 173 -19.93 -5.37 -4.94
CA VAL A 173 -20.96 -4.46 -4.44
C VAL A 173 -21.78 -5.16 -3.35
N PRO A 174 -22.62 -4.43 -2.57
CA PRO A 174 -23.37 -5.03 -1.47
C PRO A 174 -24.24 -6.24 -1.86
N GLU A 175 -24.73 -6.27 -3.10
CA GLU A 175 -25.57 -7.34 -3.63
C GLU A 175 -24.79 -8.51 -4.26
N THR A 176 -23.46 -8.43 -4.35
CA THR A 176 -22.65 -9.50 -4.93
C THR A 176 -22.82 -10.79 -4.13
N PRO A 177 -23.17 -11.93 -4.75
CA PRO A 177 -23.32 -13.20 -4.05
C PRO A 177 -22.03 -13.64 -3.35
N VAL A 178 -22.15 -14.16 -2.13
CA VAL A 178 -21.02 -14.59 -1.30
C VAL A 178 -20.11 -15.58 -2.04
N GLU A 179 -20.69 -16.53 -2.77
CA GLU A 179 -19.95 -17.53 -3.55
C GLU A 179 -19.06 -16.89 -4.63
N GLN A 180 -19.50 -15.78 -5.24
CA GLN A 180 -18.70 -15.06 -6.23
C GLN A 180 -17.56 -14.29 -5.57
N ILE A 181 -17.82 -13.68 -4.41
CA ILE A 181 -16.78 -13.00 -3.62
C ILE A 181 -15.71 -14.02 -3.18
N GLN A 182 -16.13 -15.17 -2.65
CA GLN A 182 -15.23 -16.24 -2.23
C GLN A 182 -14.44 -16.81 -3.41
N ASN A 183 -15.08 -17.04 -4.55
CA ASN A 183 -14.37 -17.47 -5.76
C ASN A 183 -13.31 -16.44 -6.18
N GLU A 184 -13.67 -15.17 -6.23
CA GLU A 184 -12.76 -14.11 -6.65
C GLU A 184 -11.55 -13.98 -5.72
N ILE A 185 -11.78 -14.10 -4.41
CA ILE A 185 -10.76 -13.88 -3.38
C ILE A 185 -9.95 -15.17 -3.12
N TRP A 186 -10.59 -16.28 -2.79
CA TRP A 186 -9.93 -17.48 -2.28
C TRP A 186 -9.28 -18.34 -3.37
N ASN A 187 -9.91 -18.47 -4.54
CA ASN A 187 -9.36 -19.32 -5.61
C ASN A 187 -8.13 -18.68 -6.26
N SER A 188 -8.03 -17.34 -6.23
CA SER A 188 -6.83 -16.64 -6.72
C SER A 188 -5.56 -17.06 -5.98
N THR A 189 -5.68 -17.31 -4.67
CA THR A 189 -4.55 -17.61 -3.81
C THR A 189 -3.86 -18.92 -4.19
N ALA A 190 -4.64 -19.97 -4.44
CA ALA A 190 -4.08 -21.29 -4.78
C ALA A 190 -3.29 -21.27 -6.09
N VAL A 191 -3.83 -20.58 -7.12
CA VAL A 191 -3.15 -20.48 -8.42
C VAL A 191 -1.85 -19.68 -8.32
N LEU A 192 -1.88 -18.54 -7.64
CA LEU A 192 -0.68 -17.71 -7.46
C LEU A 192 0.39 -18.42 -6.62
N GLU A 193 -0.02 -19.13 -5.57
CA GLU A 193 0.88 -19.91 -4.73
C GLU A 193 1.51 -21.09 -5.50
N GLU A 194 0.77 -21.75 -6.38
CA GLU A 194 1.28 -22.80 -7.26
C GLU A 194 2.34 -22.28 -8.24
N HIS A 195 2.12 -21.12 -8.86
CA HIS A 195 3.05 -20.53 -9.83
C HIS A 195 4.31 -19.96 -9.18
N PHE A 196 4.16 -19.20 -8.10
CA PHE A 196 5.25 -18.37 -7.56
C PHE A 196 5.87 -18.97 -6.29
N GLY A 197 5.30 -20.03 -5.73
CA GLY A 197 5.76 -20.64 -4.48
C GLY A 197 5.58 -19.74 -3.24
N THR A 198 4.93 -18.60 -3.40
CA THR A 198 4.64 -17.63 -2.34
C THR A 198 3.15 -17.37 -2.29
N ARG A 199 2.57 -17.52 -1.10
CA ARG A 199 1.18 -17.13 -0.86
C ARG A 199 1.05 -15.61 -0.90
N PRO A 200 0.14 -15.03 -1.71
CA PRO A 200 -0.12 -13.59 -1.66
C PRO A 200 -0.71 -13.19 -0.30
N ILE A 201 -0.25 -12.07 0.24
CA ILE A 201 -0.70 -11.50 1.53
C ILE A 201 -1.51 -10.22 1.34
N ALA A 202 -1.47 -9.64 0.14
CA ALA A 202 -2.24 -8.46 -0.22
C ALA A 202 -3.28 -8.79 -1.29
N PHE A 203 -4.49 -8.26 -1.09
CA PHE A 203 -5.56 -8.27 -2.08
C PHE A 203 -5.79 -6.87 -2.62
N ILE A 204 -5.57 -6.67 -3.91
CA ILE A 204 -5.83 -5.40 -4.57
C ILE A 204 -7.24 -5.48 -5.14
N TRP A 205 -8.16 -4.66 -4.65
CA TRP A 205 -9.58 -4.73 -5.01
C TRP A 205 -9.79 -4.39 -6.49
N PRO A 206 -10.35 -5.30 -7.33
CA PRO A 206 -10.71 -4.98 -8.70
C PRO A 206 -11.65 -3.78 -8.77
N GLY A 207 -11.31 -2.78 -9.58
CA GLY A 207 -12.04 -1.51 -9.68
C GLY A 207 -11.98 -0.63 -8.42
N GLY A 208 -11.29 -1.06 -7.37
CA GLY A 208 -11.31 -0.43 -6.05
C GLY A 208 -12.59 -0.71 -5.25
N ASN A 209 -13.45 -1.61 -5.72
CA ASN A 209 -14.72 -1.92 -5.09
C ASN A 209 -14.56 -2.95 -3.97
N PHE A 210 -15.10 -2.62 -2.81
CA PHE A 210 -15.13 -3.48 -1.64
C PHE A 210 -16.42 -3.24 -0.85
N THR A 211 -16.75 -4.19 0.00
CA THR A 211 -17.78 -4.11 1.03
C THR A 211 -17.20 -4.59 2.37
N PRO A 212 -17.81 -4.23 3.52
CA PRO A 212 -17.41 -4.79 4.81
C PRO A 212 -17.40 -6.32 4.82
N LEU A 213 -18.39 -6.96 4.17
CA LEU A 213 -18.45 -8.40 4.03
C LEU A 213 -17.28 -8.95 3.21
N SER A 214 -16.92 -8.33 2.09
CA SER A 214 -15.80 -8.80 1.27
C SER A 214 -14.45 -8.66 1.98
N ALA A 215 -14.25 -7.61 2.78
CA ALA A 215 -13.04 -7.44 3.58
C ALA A 215 -12.92 -8.54 4.65
N GLN A 216 -14.04 -8.90 5.29
CA GLN A 216 -14.09 -10.06 6.18
C GLN A 216 -13.73 -11.37 5.44
N ILE A 217 -14.33 -11.61 4.27
CA ILE A 217 -14.03 -12.81 3.46
C ILE A 217 -12.55 -12.83 3.04
N ALA A 218 -11.94 -11.69 2.72
CA ALA A 218 -10.52 -11.58 2.43
C ALA A 218 -9.64 -11.95 3.64
N ARG A 219 -9.99 -11.49 4.85
CA ARG A 219 -9.33 -11.92 6.09
C ARG A 219 -9.45 -13.43 6.30
N GLU A 220 -10.63 -14.00 6.12
CA GLU A 220 -10.87 -15.45 6.21
C GLU A 220 -10.06 -16.23 5.17
N GLY A 221 -9.79 -15.63 4.00
CA GLY A 221 -8.90 -16.16 2.96
C GLY A 221 -7.41 -16.08 3.28
N GLY A 222 -7.03 -15.41 4.38
CA GLY A 222 -5.66 -15.23 4.82
C GLY A 222 -4.94 -14.01 4.25
N TYR A 223 -5.68 -13.06 3.65
CA TYR A 223 -5.09 -11.77 3.26
C TYR A 223 -4.92 -10.87 4.49
N GLU A 224 -3.79 -10.16 4.51
CA GLU A 224 -3.41 -9.26 5.61
C GLU A 224 -3.53 -7.79 5.24
N LEU A 225 -3.47 -7.50 3.94
CA LEU A 225 -3.57 -6.17 3.36
C LEU A 225 -4.63 -6.14 2.27
N GLY A 226 -5.36 -5.04 2.17
CA GLY A 226 -6.30 -4.78 1.10
C GLY A 226 -6.10 -3.37 0.55
N PHE A 227 -5.95 -3.21 -0.77
CA PHE A 227 -5.70 -1.92 -1.40
C PHE A 227 -6.87 -1.48 -2.30
N SER A 228 -7.45 -0.31 -2.00
CA SER A 228 -8.53 0.29 -2.79
C SER A 228 -7.98 1.13 -3.96
N ALA A 229 -8.87 1.65 -4.81
CA ALA A 229 -8.49 2.61 -5.85
C ALA A 229 -8.59 4.09 -5.39
N TYR A 230 -8.89 4.33 -4.11
CA TYR A 230 -9.09 5.67 -3.60
C TYR A 230 -7.76 6.33 -3.21
N SER A 231 -7.50 7.51 -3.78
CA SER A 231 -6.36 8.34 -3.39
C SER A 231 -6.75 9.22 -2.19
N ARG A 232 -6.48 8.70 -1.00
CA ARG A 232 -6.78 9.37 0.29
C ARG A 232 -5.56 10.00 0.96
N GLY A 233 -4.37 9.82 0.41
CA GLY A 233 -3.12 10.31 0.98
C GLY A 233 -2.13 9.18 1.27
N PRO A 234 -1.00 9.49 1.91
CA PRO A 234 0.03 8.53 2.27
C PRO A 234 -0.32 7.72 3.52
N LEU A 235 0.50 6.72 3.82
CA LEU A 235 0.36 5.82 4.96
C LEU A 235 1.48 6.06 5.98
N LEU A 236 1.13 6.05 7.26
CA LEU A 236 2.06 6.14 8.38
C LEU A 236 1.73 5.01 9.37
N PHE A 237 2.68 4.68 10.25
CA PHE A 237 2.46 3.64 11.25
C PHE A 237 1.27 4.00 12.18
N ASN A 238 0.31 3.07 12.27
CA ASN A 238 -0.96 3.22 13.01
C ASN A 238 -1.80 4.43 12.57
N TRP A 239 -1.70 4.84 11.29
CA TRP A 239 -2.40 6.00 10.76
C TRP A 239 -2.72 5.80 9.27
N VAL A 240 -3.99 5.56 8.96
CA VAL A 240 -4.47 5.35 7.57
C VAL A 240 -5.52 6.41 7.24
N PRO A 241 -5.31 7.30 6.26
CA PRO A 241 -6.31 8.29 5.88
C PRO A 241 -7.42 7.62 5.07
N LEU A 242 -8.65 7.65 5.58
CA LEU A 242 -9.79 6.94 5.01
C LEU A 242 -10.99 7.87 4.77
N GLY A 243 -11.74 7.63 3.70
CA GLY A 243 -13.05 8.24 3.45
C GLY A 243 -14.18 7.51 4.18
N GLU A 244 -15.42 7.92 3.94
CA GLU A 244 -16.60 7.36 4.62
C GLU A 244 -16.80 5.86 4.32
N GLU A 245 -16.69 5.49 3.04
CA GLU A 245 -16.87 4.11 2.59
C GLU A 245 -15.82 3.17 3.17
N GLU A 246 -14.55 3.59 3.17
CA GLU A 246 -13.45 2.82 3.75
C GLU A 246 -13.61 2.68 5.27
N ARG A 247 -14.04 3.74 5.97
CA ARG A 247 -14.28 3.68 7.43
C ARG A 247 -15.42 2.75 7.80
N ALA A 248 -16.42 2.55 6.92
CA ALA A 248 -17.51 1.61 7.16
C ALA A 248 -17.04 0.15 7.27
N VAL A 249 -15.87 -0.18 6.71
CA VAL A 249 -15.27 -1.52 6.79
C VAL A 249 -14.74 -1.85 8.18
N LYS A 250 -14.33 -0.85 8.97
CA LYS A 250 -13.76 -1.00 10.33
C LYS A 250 -12.50 -1.89 10.40
N ASP A 251 -11.82 -2.06 9.28
CA ASP A 251 -10.50 -2.71 9.18
C ASP A 251 -9.64 -1.87 8.22
N PRO A 252 -8.92 -0.85 8.73
CA PRO A 252 -8.16 0.07 7.90
C PRO A 252 -7.12 -0.60 6.99
N LEU A 253 -6.55 -1.73 7.43
CA LEU A 253 -5.53 -2.45 6.66
C LEU A 253 -6.12 -3.18 5.44
N MET A 254 -7.44 -3.34 5.36
CA MET A 254 -8.13 -3.97 4.24
C MET A 254 -8.63 -2.98 3.16
N VAL A 255 -8.44 -1.68 3.36
CA VAL A 255 -8.96 -0.62 2.45
C VAL A 255 -7.94 0.50 2.23
N LEU A 256 -6.67 0.13 2.16
CA LEU A 256 -5.54 1.04 2.07
C LEU A 256 -5.63 1.91 0.80
N PRO A 257 -5.42 3.22 0.90
CA PRO A 257 -5.37 4.12 -0.25
C PRO A 257 -4.19 3.87 -1.16
N ARG A 258 -4.35 4.29 -2.42
CA ARG A 258 -3.32 4.25 -3.45
C ARG A 258 -3.33 5.54 -4.27
N ALA A 259 -2.15 6.02 -4.64
CA ALA A 259 -1.97 7.13 -5.57
C ALA A 259 -2.17 6.66 -7.02
N TRP A 260 -2.85 7.46 -7.83
CA TRP A 260 -2.93 7.23 -9.27
C TRP A 260 -1.63 7.68 -9.92
N SER A 261 -1.04 6.83 -10.77
CA SER A 261 0.17 7.15 -11.53
C SER A 261 0.06 8.46 -12.33
N SER A 262 -1.13 8.83 -12.79
CA SER A 262 -1.38 10.10 -13.49
C SER A 262 -1.22 11.36 -12.63
N ALA A 263 -1.25 11.22 -11.30
CA ALA A 263 -1.09 12.32 -10.34
C ALA A 263 0.07 12.09 -9.35
N VAL A 264 0.94 11.11 -9.61
CA VAL A 264 1.90 10.59 -8.63
C VAL A 264 2.82 11.66 -8.04
N ASN A 265 3.35 12.60 -8.82
CA ASN A 265 4.24 13.64 -8.30
C ASN A 265 3.54 14.52 -7.26
N VAL A 266 2.26 14.85 -7.46
CA VAL A 266 1.45 15.59 -6.48
C VAL A 266 1.26 14.78 -5.22
N ASN A 267 1.03 13.46 -5.34
CA ASN A 267 0.91 12.57 -4.18
C ASN A 267 2.24 12.41 -3.42
N LEU A 268 3.39 12.42 -4.10
CA LEU A 268 4.71 12.40 -3.45
C LEU A 268 4.97 13.70 -2.67
N ASP A 269 4.64 14.85 -3.24
CA ASP A 269 4.74 16.16 -2.55
C ASP A 269 3.84 16.21 -1.31
N GLU A 270 2.61 15.72 -1.43
CA GLU A 270 1.67 15.59 -0.32
C GLU A 270 2.25 14.69 0.78
N ALA A 271 2.85 13.56 0.40
CA ALA A 271 3.47 12.62 1.31
C ALA A 271 4.66 13.19 2.07
N VAL A 272 5.55 13.92 1.38
CA VAL A 272 6.69 14.61 2.02
C VAL A 272 6.19 15.62 3.04
N LYS A 273 5.20 16.44 2.67
CA LYS A 273 4.64 17.44 3.59
C LYS A 273 3.98 16.81 4.82
N ILE A 274 3.21 15.74 4.64
CA ILE A 274 2.56 15.04 5.75
C ILE A 274 3.60 14.34 6.65
N SER A 275 4.62 13.73 6.05
CA SER A 275 5.76 13.12 6.76
C SER A 275 6.45 14.12 7.69
N GLU A 276 6.81 15.30 7.17
CA GLU A 276 7.47 16.36 7.95
C GLU A 276 6.58 16.89 9.08
N LEU A 277 5.30 17.11 8.82
CA LEU A 277 4.35 17.54 9.84
C LEU A 277 4.16 16.48 10.93
N ALA A 278 4.12 15.19 10.56
CA ALA A 278 3.98 14.09 11.49
C ALA A 278 5.22 13.94 12.38
N ALA A 279 6.41 14.13 11.83
CA ALA A 279 7.67 14.12 12.58
C ALA A 279 7.70 15.27 13.61
N VAL A 280 7.39 16.50 13.20
CA VAL A 280 7.34 17.67 14.09
C VAL A 280 6.29 17.49 15.19
N PHE A 281 5.10 16.99 14.85
CA PHE A 281 4.07 16.69 15.84
C PHE A 281 4.57 15.65 16.86
N ALA A 282 5.23 14.58 16.40
CA ALA A 282 5.74 13.55 17.27
C ALA A 282 6.77 14.09 18.26
N GLU A 283 7.74 14.87 17.77
CA GLU A 283 8.77 15.50 18.60
C GLU A 283 8.15 16.39 19.68
N GLN A 284 7.20 17.25 19.30
CA GLN A 284 6.51 18.14 20.23
C GLN A 284 5.62 17.39 21.24
N ASN A 285 5.07 16.24 20.86
CA ASN A 285 4.17 15.46 21.69
C ASN A 285 4.87 14.37 22.52
N PHE A 286 6.17 14.14 22.30
CA PHE A 286 6.91 13.04 22.95
C PHE A 286 6.77 13.06 24.48
N GLN A 287 6.95 14.21 25.11
CA GLN A 287 6.89 14.30 26.58
C GLN A 287 5.50 13.92 27.12
N ASN A 288 4.43 14.31 26.42
CA ASN A 288 3.07 13.93 26.80
C ASN A 288 2.85 12.41 26.65
N GLU A 289 3.34 11.82 25.56
CA GLU A 289 3.26 10.36 25.33
C GLU A 289 4.09 9.58 26.36
N ALA A 290 5.27 10.08 26.74
CA ALA A 290 6.14 9.46 27.75
C ALA A 290 5.50 9.51 29.15
N ASP A 291 4.92 10.64 29.54
CA ASP A 291 4.22 10.76 30.82
C ASP A 291 2.94 9.92 30.85
N TRP A 292 2.21 9.83 29.73
CA TRP A 292 1.07 8.93 29.57
C TRP A 292 1.51 7.47 29.72
N TYR A 293 2.58 7.05 29.02
CA TYR A 293 3.08 5.68 29.08
C TYR A 293 3.54 5.29 30.48
N ARG A 294 4.27 6.17 31.18
CA ARG A 294 4.67 5.95 32.58
C ARG A 294 3.46 5.77 33.50
N THR A 295 2.43 6.58 33.30
CA THR A 295 1.22 6.57 34.14
C THR A 295 0.35 5.34 33.92
N TYR A 296 0.15 4.92 32.66
CA TYR A 296 -0.84 3.89 32.30
C TYR A 296 -0.24 2.53 31.93
N CYS A 297 1.02 2.48 31.51
CA CYS A 297 1.70 1.25 31.09
C CYS A 297 2.79 0.79 32.08
N GLY A 298 3.23 1.65 32.99
CA GLY A 298 4.17 1.29 34.06
C GLY A 298 5.63 1.10 33.63
N GLY A 299 6.03 1.68 32.49
CA GLY A 299 7.40 1.64 31.97
C GLY A 299 7.92 3.01 31.55
N GLU A 300 9.05 3.04 30.84
CA GLU A 300 9.63 4.25 30.28
C GLU A 300 9.89 4.08 28.79
N ILE A 301 9.66 5.15 28.02
CA ILE A 301 10.02 5.27 26.61
C ILE A 301 11.00 6.41 26.45
N SER A 302 11.93 6.29 25.50
CA SER A 302 12.99 7.26 25.24
C SER A 302 12.93 7.76 23.79
N TYR A 303 13.39 8.97 23.56
CA TYR A 303 13.60 9.53 22.24
C TYR A 303 15.10 9.79 22.06
N ASN A 304 15.80 8.86 21.40
CA ASN A 304 17.25 8.92 21.19
C ASN A 304 17.59 9.16 19.71
N ARG A 305 17.04 10.20 19.06
CA ARG A 305 17.38 10.51 17.66
C ARG A 305 17.40 12.01 17.39
#